data_AF-A0A0M8XA94-F1
#
_entry.id   AF-A0A0M8XA94-F1
#
_cell.length_a   1.000
_cell.length_b   1.000
_cell.length_c   1.000
_cell.angle_alpha   90.00
_cell.angle_beta   90.00
_cell.angle_gamma   90.00
#
_symmetry.space_group_name_H-M   'P 1'
#
loop_
_entity.id
_entity.type
_entity.pdbx_description
1 polymer ?
#
loop_
_entity_poly.entity_id
_entity_poly.type
_entity_poly.pdbx_seq_one_letter_code
_entity_poly.pdbx_strand_id
1 'polypeptide(L)'
;MGRERVGGAVVLHRIDERVPDVLRLAAATVGTGAVRRTATVGGNIVGSTLRCLLPAALVLDARATVLESDGVREADLAEVVAKRPVLIGLSWRTPIASAYRKLPGEAGGAPPLVVASALHAGHGAPHLVRVAVRDGYEVLSGAAPGGTDADETLDALRGTALGELPPDAWDVVRPQVTGLLESDGTD
;
A
#
# COMPACT_ATOMS: atom_id res chain seq x y z
N MET A 1 -13.26 5.97 11.54
CA MET A 1 -12.06 6.41 10.79
C MET A 1 -11.48 7.59 11.53
N GLY A 2 -10.16 7.64 11.66
CA GLY A 2 -9.42 8.79 12.16
C GLY A 2 -8.17 8.97 11.30
N ARG A 3 -7.42 10.06 11.51
CA ARG A 3 -6.26 10.44 10.68
C ARG A 3 -5.25 9.31 10.45
N GLU A 4 -5.12 8.42 11.44
CA GLU A 4 -4.12 7.34 11.46
C GLU A 4 -4.74 5.96 11.69
N ARG A 5 -6.06 5.79 11.46
CA ARG A 5 -6.72 4.49 11.63
C ARG A 5 -8.02 4.29 10.85
N VAL A 6 -8.25 3.05 10.40
CA VAL A 6 -9.51 2.58 9.80
C VAL A 6 -9.94 1.26 10.42
N GLY A 7 -11.25 1.08 10.64
CA GLY A 7 -11.78 -0.19 11.13
C GLY A 7 -11.91 -1.22 10.00
N GLY A 8 -11.71 -2.50 10.32
CA GLY A 8 -11.80 -3.60 9.38
C GLY A 8 -13.20 -3.78 8.78
N ALA A 9 -14.25 -3.42 9.53
CA ALA A 9 -15.64 -3.44 9.05
C ALA A 9 -16.03 -2.22 8.20
N VAL A 10 -15.15 -1.22 8.05
CA VAL A 10 -15.43 -0.06 7.19
C VAL A 10 -15.52 -0.52 5.75
N VAL A 11 -16.63 -0.20 5.10
CA VAL A 11 -16.86 -0.47 3.68
C VAL A 11 -16.08 0.51 2.79
N LEU A 12 -15.55 0.02 1.67
CA LEU A 12 -14.57 0.75 0.85
C LEU A 12 -15.10 2.08 0.32
N HIS A 13 -16.39 2.17 -0.04
CA HIS A 13 -16.99 3.42 -0.52
C HIS A 13 -17.07 4.54 0.53
N ARG A 14 -16.84 4.23 1.82
CA ARG A 14 -16.82 5.22 2.90
C ARG A 14 -15.43 5.74 3.21
N ILE A 15 -14.38 5.21 2.58
CA ILE A 15 -13.03 5.78 2.72
C ILE A 15 -13.01 7.15 2.05
N ASP A 16 -12.69 8.17 2.83
CA ASP A 16 -12.74 9.57 2.45
C ASP A 16 -11.38 10.26 2.70
N GLU A 17 -11.34 11.59 2.56
CA GLU A 17 -10.14 12.42 2.70
C GLU A 17 -9.48 12.40 4.08
N ARG A 18 -10.08 11.76 5.09
CA ARG A 18 -9.45 11.59 6.40
C ARG A 18 -8.41 10.48 6.43
N VAL A 19 -8.37 9.65 5.39
CA VAL A 19 -7.42 8.55 5.19
C VAL A 19 -6.38 8.96 4.14
N PRO A 20 -5.10 8.55 4.26
CA PRO A 20 -4.08 8.88 3.27
C PRO A 20 -4.48 8.53 1.83
N ASP A 21 -4.04 9.38 0.90
CA ASP A 21 -4.39 9.30 -0.51
C ASP A 21 -4.14 7.94 -1.13
N VAL A 22 -3.00 7.29 -0.82
CA VAL A 22 -2.69 5.96 -1.33
C VAL A 22 -3.76 4.91 -0.98
N LEU A 23 -4.33 4.95 0.22
CA LEU A 23 -5.41 4.04 0.63
C LEU A 23 -6.75 4.43 -0.01
N ARG A 24 -7.05 5.74 -0.07
CA ARG A 24 -8.28 6.26 -0.69
C ARG A 24 -8.33 5.93 -2.19
N LEU A 25 -7.24 6.18 -2.90
CA LEU A 25 -7.08 5.86 -4.32
C LEU A 25 -7.15 4.35 -4.56
N ALA A 26 -6.47 3.55 -3.74
CA ALA A 26 -6.58 2.09 -3.81
C ALA A 26 -8.03 1.63 -3.67
N ALA A 27 -8.74 2.11 -2.64
CA ALA A 27 -10.14 1.79 -2.40
C ALA A 27 -11.05 2.18 -3.57
N ALA A 28 -10.84 3.35 -4.17
CA ALA A 28 -11.62 3.86 -5.28
C ALA A 28 -11.51 2.98 -6.54
N THR A 29 -10.40 2.27 -6.73
CA THR A 29 -10.17 1.38 -7.89
C THR A 29 -10.59 -0.08 -7.67
N VAL A 30 -11.13 -0.41 -6.49
CA VAL A 30 -11.61 -1.78 -6.19
C VAL A 30 -12.94 -2.02 -6.86
N GLY A 31 -12.99 -3.02 -7.74
CA GLY A 31 -14.21 -3.50 -8.38
C GLY A 31 -15.10 -2.40 -8.96
N THR A 32 -16.39 -2.68 -9.06
CA THR A 32 -17.40 -1.68 -9.42
C THR A 32 -17.86 -0.91 -8.18
N GLY A 33 -18.63 0.16 -8.39
CA GLY A 33 -19.26 0.88 -7.28
C GLY A 33 -20.17 -0.01 -6.42
N ALA A 34 -20.81 -1.03 -7.00
CA ALA A 34 -21.60 -2.01 -6.25
C ALA A 34 -20.74 -2.86 -5.30
N VAL A 35 -19.58 -3.32 -5.78
CA VAL A 35 -18.62 -4.07 -4.95
C VAL A 35 -18.13 -3.20 -3.78
N ARG A 36 -17.78 -1.93 -4.01
CA ARG A 36 -17.28 -1.05 -2.93
C ARG A 36 -18.31 -0.73 -1.85
N ARG A 37 -19.60 -0.89 -2.14
CA ARG A 37 -20.66 -0.69 -1.16
C ARG A 37 -20.78 -1.81 -0.13
N THR A 38 -20.20 -2.98 -0.42
CA THR A 38 -20.27 -4.15 0.45
C THR A 38 -18.89 -4.64 0.90
N ALA A 39 -17.86 -4.48 0.06
CA ALA A 39 -16.50 -4.83 0.41
C ALA A 39 -16.00 -4.00 1.60
N THR A 40 -15.38 -4.65 2.57
CA THR A 40 -14.79 -4.01 3.76
C THR A 40 -13.27 -3.96 3.69
N VAL A 41 -12.63 -3.12 4.50
CA VAL A 41 -11.17 -3.07 4.60
C VAL A 41 -10.60 -4.44 4.99
N GLY A 42 -11.15 -5.06 6.03
CA GLY A 42 -10.73 -6.39 6.49
C GLY A 42 -10.98 -7.47 5.45
N GLY A 43 -12.15 -7.46 4.82
CA GLY A 43 -12.47 -8.39 3.73
C GLY A 43 -11.54 -8.22 2.53
N ASN A 44 -11.09 -7.00 2.22
CA ASN A 44 -10.16 -6.77 1.12
C ASN A 44 -8.73 -7.22 1.45
N ILE A 45 -8.21 -6.88 2.63
CA ILE A 45 -6.83 -7.22 3.03
C ILE A 45 -6.68 -8.73 3.28
N VAL A 46 -7.61 -9.32 4.05
CA VAL A 46 -7.52 -10.71 4.51
C VAL A 46 -8.24 -11.68 3.59
N GLY A 47 -9.47 -11.32 3.20
CA GLY A 47 -10.39 -12.23 2.52
C GLY A 47 -10.27 -12.27 1.00
N SER A 48 -9.71 -11.23 0.38
CA SER A 48 -9.55 -11.17 -1.07
C SER A 48 -8.28 -11.88 -1.50
N THR A 49 -8.32 -12.59 -2.62
CA THR A 49 -7.11 -13.09 -3.30
C THR A 49 -6.30 -11.96 -3.93
N LEU A 50 -6.96 -10.88 -4.37
CA LEU A 50 -6.33 -9.75 -5.06
C LEU A 50 -5.76 -8.68 -4.13
N ARG A 51 -6.25 -8.63 -2.88
CA ARG A 51 -5.75 -7.78 -1.79
C ARG A 51 -5.43 -6.35 -2.22
N CYS A 52 -6.35 -5.71 -2.93
CA CYS A 52 -6.10 -4.43 -3.60
C CYS A 52 -5.64 -3.30 -2.66
N LEU A 53 -5.98 -3.37 -1.37
CA LEU A 53 -5.53 -2.42 -0.36
C LEU A 53 -4.16 -2.76 0.25
N LEU A 54 -3.65 -3.99 0.07
CA LEU A 54 -2.43 -4.45 0.73
C LEU A 54 -1.20 -3.64 0.31
N PRO A 55 -0.96 -3.33 -0.98
CA PRO A 55 0.16 -2.45 -1.36
C PRO A 55 0.09 -1.08 -0.67
N ALA A 56 -1.10 -0.49 -0.61
CA ALA A 56 -1.31 0.80 0.06
C ALA A 56 -1.07 0.73 1.59
N ALA A 57 -1.48 -0.36 2.23
CA ALA A 57 -1.24 -0.57 3.66
C ALA A 57 0.25 -0.80 3.97
N LEU A 58 0.98 -1.54 3.12
CA LEU A 58 2.40 -1.81 3.28
C LEU A 58 3.25 -0.53 3.20
N VAL A 59 2.98 0.33 2.22
CA VAL A 59 3.77 1.57 2.08
C VAL A 59 3.50 2.57 3.19
N LEU A 60 2.36 2.48 3.87
CA LEU A 60 2.05 3.28 5.04
C LEU A 60 2.65 2.74 6.35
N ASP A 61 3.43 1.65 6.28
CA ASP A 61 3.97 0.95 7.46
C ASP A 61 2.83 0.54 8.43
N ALA A 62 1.69 0.11 7.88
CA ALA A 62 0.49 -0.09 8.65
C ALA A 62 0.58 -1.30 9.59
N ARG A 63 0.02 -1.14 10.79
CA ARG A 63 -0.14 -2.18 11.80
C ARG A 63 -1.60 -2.64 11.86
N ALA A 64 -1.79 -3.95 11.93
CA ALA A 64 -3.11 -4.55 11.99
C ALA A 64 -3.49 -4.86 13.43
N THR A 65 -4.70 -4.49 13.83
CA THR A 65 -5.34 -5.02 15.04
C THR A 65 -6.21 -6.20 14.64
N VAL A 66 -5.99 -7.36 15.25
CA VAL A 66 -6.65 -8.62 14.89
C VAL A 66 -7.32 -9.26 16.10
N LEU A 67 -8.37 -10.03 15.84
CA LEU A 67 -9.02 -10.90 16.81
C LEU A 67 -8.61 -12.36 16.55
N GLU A 68 -8.06 -12.99 17.58
CA GLU A 68 -7.70 -14.40 17.63
C GLU A 68 -8.38 -15.09 18.82
N SER A 69 -8.15 -16.39 18.99
CA SER A 69 -8.79 -17.19 20.04
C SER A 69 -8.39 -16.76 21.46
N ASP A 70 -7.21 -16.17 21.63
CA ASP A 70 -6.65 -15.70 22.90
C ASP A 70 -6.93 -14.21 23.17
N GLY A 71 -7.48 -13.48 22.19
CA GLY A 71 -7.95 -12.11 22.36
C GLY A 71 -7.59 -11.19 21.19
N VAL A 72 -7.52 -9.89 21.51
CA VAL A 72 -7.18 -8.83 20.55
C VAL A 72 -5.71 -8.48 20.69
N ARG A 73 -4.99 -8.46 19.56
CA ARG A 73 -3.58 -8.06 19.53
C ARG A 73 -3.23 -7.30 18.26
N GLU A 74 -2.04 -6.71 18.27
CA GLU A 74 -1.42 -6.16 17.07
C GLU A 74 -0.64 -7.26 16.30
N ALA A 75 -0.61 -7.12 14.98
CA ALA A 75 0.08 -8.01 14.06
C ALA A 75 0.67 -7.21 12.89
N ASP A 76 1.75 -7.72 12.31
CA ASP A 76 2.24 -7.23 11.02
C ASP A 76 1.38 -7.76 9.86
N LEU A 77 1.43 -7.06 8.73
CA LEU A 77 0.60 -7.41 7.57
C LEU A 77 1.00 -8.75 6.94
N ALA A 78 2.25 -9.19 7.04
CA ALA A 78 2.68 -10.47 6.50
C ALA A 78 2.03 -11.63 7.28
N GLU A 79 2.03 -11.54 8.60
CA GLU A 79 1.32 -12.46 9.49
C GLU A 79 -0.18 -12.47 9.18
N VAL A 80 -0.80 -11.30 9.03
CA VAL A 80 -2.24 -11.20 8.74
C VAL A 80 -2.60 -11.85 7.41
N VAL A 81 -1.79 -11.67 6.38
CA VAL A 81 -2.01 -12.29 5.06
C VAL A 81 -1.82 -13.81 5.12
N ALA A 82 -0.84 -14.28 5.89
CA ALA A 82 -0.54 -15.71 6.05
C ALA A 82 -1.60 -16.45 6.86
N LYS A 83 -1.97 -15.93 8.04
CA LYS A 83 -2.86 -16.60 9.00
C LYS A 83 -4.33 -16.30 8.81
N ARG A 84 -4.64 -15.21 8.10
CA ARG A 84 -6.00 -14.72 7.81
C ARG A 84 -6.90 -14.59 9.04
N PRO A 85 -6.47 -13.92 10.12
CA PRO A 85 -7.30 -13.68 11.29
C PRO A 85 -8.42 -12.68 10.99
N VAL A 86 -9.34 -12.48 11.93
CA VAL A 86 -10.35 -11.42 11.80
C VAL A 86 -9.69 -10.06 12.01
N LEU A 87 -9.63 -9.24 10.96
CA LEU A 87 -9.08 -7.89 11.04
C LEU A 87 -10.08 -6.93 11.71
N ILE A 88 -9.71 -6.40 12.89
CA ILE A 88 -10.47 -5.37 13.60
C ILE A 88 -10.19 -3.98 13.02
N GLY A 89 -8.95 -3.70 12.63
CA GLY A 89 -8.58 -2.41 12.07
C GLY A 89 -7.14 -2.32 11.62
N LEU A 90 -6.81 -1.21 10.95
CA LEU A 90 -5.45 -0.81 10.60
C LEU A 90 -5.15 0.52 11.26
N SER A 91 -3.91 0.69 11.69
CA SER A 91 -3.30 1.98 12.02
C SER A 91 -2.04 2.18 11.20
N TRP A 92 -1.62 3.43 10.99
CA TRP A 92 -0.45 3.73 10.16
C TRP A 92 0.27 4.98 10.63
N ARG A 93 1.47 5.19 10.06
CA ARG A 93 2.20 6.45 10.18
C ARG A 93 1.78 7.38 9.06
N THR A 94 1.49 8.64 9.38
CA THR A 94 1.13 9.65 8.38
C THR A 94 2.35 9.91 7.46
N PRO A 95 2.26 9.64 6.15
CA PRO A 95 3.34 9.91 5.21
C PRO A 95 3.41 11.42 4.91
N ILE A 96 4.59 11.88 4.46
CA ILE A 96 4.76 13.22 3.90
C ILE A 96 4.00 13.33 2.58
N ALA A 97 4.23 12.35 1.70
CA ALA A 97 3.58 12.23 0.40
C ALA A 97 3.29 10.76 0.09
N SER A 98 2.28 10.50 -0.75
CA SER A 98 1.96 9.14 -1.19
C SER A 98 1.38 9.14 -2.60
N ALA A 99 1.66 8.09 -3.36
CA ALA A 99 1.14 7.90 -4.70
C ALA A 99 0.61 6.48 -4.90
N TYR A 100 -0.41 6.37 -5.74
CA TYR A 100 -1.03 5.09 -6.11
C TYR A 100 -1.29 5.06 -7.61
N ARG A 101 -0.84 4.01 -8.27
CA ARG A 101 -1.11 3.76 -9.68
C ARG A 101 -1.57 2.32 -9.87
N LYS A 102 -2.66 2.15 -10.61
CA LYS A 102 -3.12 0.86 -11.10
C LYS A 102 -3.20 0.93 -12.60
N LEU A 103 -2.51 0.02 -13.28
CA LEU A 103 -2.55 -0.04 -14.74
C LEU A 103 -3.94 -0.50 -15.22
N PRO A 104 -4.33 -0.15 -16.46
CA PRO A 104 -5.50 -0.75 -17.08
C PRO A 104 -5.30 -2.26 -17.18
N GLY A 105 -6.38 -3.02 -16.96
CA GLY A 105 -6.40 -4.47 -17.15
C GLY A 105 -7.44 -4.83 -18.19
N GLU A 106 -7.22 -5.94 -18.89
CA GLU A 106 -8.18 -6.49 -19.84
C GLU A 106 -9.33 -7.19 -19.11
N ALA A 107 -10.53 -7.14 -19.69
CA ALA A 107 -11.69 -7.84 -19.13
C ALA A 107 -11.45 -9.36 -19.15
N GLY A 108 -11.44 -9.99 -17.98
CA GLY A 108 -11.13 -11.42 -17.84
C GLY A 108 -9.64 -11.77 -17.94
N GLY A 109 -8.78 -10.78 -18.13
CA GLY A 109 -7.32 -10.95 -18.14
C GLY A 109 -6.72 -11.09 -16.75
N ALA A 110 -5.39 -11.20 -16.71
CA ALA A 110 -4.64 -11.21 -15.47
C ALA A 110 -4.89 -9.93 -14.64
N PRO A 111 -4.79 -9.99 -13.30
CA PRO A 111 -4.90 -8.80 -12.47
C PRO A 111 -3.85 -7.76 -12.90
N PRO A 112 -4.24 -6.48 -13.10
CA PRO A 112 -3.30 -5.48 -13.57
C PRO A 112 -2.26 -5.14 -12.50
N LEU A 113 -1.10 -4.68 -12.95
CA LEU A 113 -0.05 -4.15 -12.08
C LEU A 113 -0.58 -3.00 -11.22
N VAL A 114 -0.23 -3.01 -9.94
CA VAL A 114 -0.48 -1.91 -9.01
C VAL A 114 0.84 -1.51 -8.39
N VAL A 115 1.10 -0.20 -8.32
CA VAL A 115 2.25 0.38 -7.62
C VAL A 115 1.73 1.38 -6.59
N ALA A 116 2.05 1.14 -5.33
CA ALA A 116 1.85 2.08 -4.24
C ALA A 116 3.23 2.59 -3.79
N SER A 117 3.31 3.86 -3.42
CA SER A 117 4.52 4.44 -2.83
C SER A 117 4.17 5.49 -1.79
N ALA A 118 5.03 5.63 -0.78
CA ALA A 118 4.89 6.65 0.25
C ALA A 118 6.27 7.11 0.74
N LEU A 119 6.39 8.40 1.02
CA LEU A 119 7.55 9.02 1.62
C LEU A 119 7.27 9.31 3.08
N HIS A 120 8.17 8.89 3.96
CA HIS A 120 8.04 9.06 5.41
C HIS A 120 9.19 9.90 5.97
N ALA A 121 8.87 10.74 6.94
CA ALA A 121 9.88 11.50 7.67
C ALA A 121 10.80 10.57 8.47
N GLY A 122 12.11 10.68 8.23
CA GLY A 122 13.12 10.02 9.05
C GLY A 122 13.27 10.78 10.36
N HIS A 123 12.97 10.13 11.48
CA HIS A 123 13.06 10.77 12.80
C HIS A 123 14.54 10.81 13.25
N GLY A 124 15.29 11.80 12.77
CA GLY A 124 16.75 11.89 12.97
C GLY A 124 17.56 11.05 11.98
N ALA A 125 16.94 10.62 10.89
CA ALA A 125 17.52 9.85 9.80
C ALA A 125 17.05 10.44 8.45
N PRO A 126 17.63 10.06 7.30
CA PRO A 126 17.08 10.42 5.99
C PRO A 126 15.61 10.03 5.88
N HIS A 127 14.85 10.74 5.03
CA HIS A 127 13.49 10.33 4.68
C HIS A 127 13.51 8.87 4.17
N LEU A 128 12.38 8.19 4.26
CA LEU A 128 12.25 6.79 3.87
C LEU A 128 11.18 6.66 2.79
N VAL A 129 11.59 6.22 1.61
CA VAL A 129 10.65 5.82 0.54
C VAL A 129 10.27 4.36 0.77
N ARG A 130 8.97 4.10 0.75
CA ARG A 130 8.42 2.74 0.73
C ARG A 130 7.65 2.53 -0.55
N VAL A 131 7.88 1.39 -1.20
CA VAL A 131 7.20 1.00 -2.42
C VAL A 131 6.63 -0.40 -2.24
N ALA A 132 5.40 -0.62 -2.70
CA ALA A 132 4.81 -1.93 -2.79
C ALA A 132 4.17 -2.10 -4.17
N VAL A 133 4.48 -3.23 -4.80
CA VAL A 133 4.00 -3.59 -6.14
C VAL A 133 3.20 -4.86 -6.05
N ARG A 134 1.99 -4.85 -6.59
CA ARG A 134 1.26 -6.07 -6.89
C ARG A 134 1.40 -6.40 -8.36
N ASP A 135 2.04 -7.52 -8.64
CA ASP A 135 2.11 -8.11 -9.97
C ASP A 135 1.32 -9.43 -9.97
N GLY A 136 0.22 -9.46 -10.73
CA GLY A 136 -0.77 -10.53 -10.63
C GLY A 136 -1.34 -10.68 -9.21
N TYR A 137 -1.01 -11.79 -8.55
CA TYR A 137 -1.47 -12.14 -7.20
C TYR A 137 -0.39 -11.95 -6.12
N GLU A 138 0.86 -11.73 -6.54
CA GLU A 138 1.99 -11.55 -5.65
C GLU A 138 2.12 -10.07 -5.27
N VAL A 139 2.53 -9.81 -4.04
CA VAL A 139 2.78 -8.45 -3.54
C VAL A 139 4.20 -8.40 -2.99
N LEU A 140 5.04 -7.62 -3.65
CA LEU A 140 6.41 -7.34 -3.23
C LEU A 140 6.48 -5.94 -2.65
N SER A 141 7.33 -5.73 -1.66
CA SER A 141 7.54 -4.41 -1.07
C SER A 141 8.99 -4.22 -0.68
N GLY A 142 9.41 -2.96 -0.71
CA GLY A 142 10.77 -2.54 -0.38
C GLY A 142 10.76 -1.14 0.21
N ALA A 143 11.83 -0.84 0.94
CA ALA A 143 12.07 0.48 1.49
C ALA A 143 13.52 0.89 1.21
N ALA A 144 13.72 2.16 0.92
CA ALA A 144 15.03 2.75 0.67
C ALA A 144 15.08 4.19 1.22
N PRO A 145 16.26 4.70 1.60
CA PRO A 145 16.41 6.12 1.92
C PRO A 145 15.87 6.98 0.77
N GLY A 146 15.01 7.95 1.10
CA GLY A 146 14.55 9.00 0.21
C GLY A 146 15.51 10.17 0.26
N GLY A 147 16.47 10.19 -0.65
CA GLY A 147 17.40 11.29 -0.85
C GLY A 147 16.99 12.21 -2.00
N THR A 148 17.79 13.24 -2.26
CA THR A 148 17.65 14.10 -3.45
C THR A 148 17.99 13.37 -4.76
N ASP A 149 18.72 12.24 -4.67
CA ASP A 149 19.04 11.41 -5.82
C ASP A 149 18.02 10.26 -5.97
N ALA A 150 17.18 10.38 -6.99
CA ALA A 150 16.18 9.38 -7.32
C ALA A 150 16.81 8.09 -7.83
N ASP A 151 17.94 8.14 -8.54
CA ASP A 151 18.60 6.95 -9.08
C ASP A 151 19.24 6.12 -7.96
N GLU A 152 19.89 6.76 -6.97
CA GLU A 152 20.40 6.06 -5.78
C GLU A 152 19.25 5.37 -5.00
N THR A 153 18.13 6.08 -4.84
CA THR A 153 16.93 5.53 -4.18
C THR A 153 16.39 4.31 -4.95
N LEU A 154 16.33 4.38 -6.27
CA LEU A 154 15.84 3.29 -7.12
C LEU A 154 16.78 2.08 -7.10
N ASP A 155 18.09 2.30 -7.09
CA ASP A 155 19.08 1.22 -6.98
C ASP A 155 19.03 0.55 -5.61
N ALA A 156 18.85 1.31 -4.54
CA ALA A 156 18.60 0.75 -3.21
C ALA A 156 17.31 -0.08 -3.16
N LEU A 157 16.22 0.37 -3.82
CA LEU A 157 14.98 -0.41 -3.94
C LEU A 157 15.19 -1.71 -4.73
N ARG A 158 16.03 -1.73 -5.76
CA ARG A 158 16.40 -2.96 -6.49
C ARG A 158 17.14 -3.97 -5.61
N GLY A 159 17.82 -3.51 -4.56
CA GLY A 159 18.44 -4.38 -3.55
C GLY A 159 17.45 -5.04 -2.58
N THR A 160 16.14 -4.79 -2.72
CA THR A 160 15.09 -5.40 -1.89
C THR A 160 14.34 -6.50 -2.65
N ALA A 161 13.26 -7.04 -2.07
CA ALA A 161 12.36 -7.96 -2.76
C ALA A 161 11.79 -7.39 -4.08
N LEU A 162 11.77 -6.06 -4.26
CA LEU A 162 11.37 -5.43 -5.53
C LEU A 162 12.34 -5.71 -6.68
N GLY A 163 13.58 -6.16 -6.40
CA GLY A 163 14.53 -6.59 -7.43
C GLY A 163 14.07 -7.83 -8.21
N GLU A 164 13.13 -8.61 -7.67
CA GLU A 164 12.52 -9.76 -8.32
C GLU A 164 11.45 -9.37 -9.36
N LEU A 165 11.03 -8.10 -9.38
CA LEU A 165 10.04 -7.61 -10.34
C LEU A 165 10.56 -7.68 -11.77
N PRO A 166 9.68 -7.97 -12.73
CA PRO A 166 10.04 -7.95 -14.14
C PRO A 166 10.40 -6.52 -14.60
N PRO A 167 11.22 -6.36 -15.65
CA PRO A 167 11.70 -5.05 -16.09
C PRO A 167 10.58 -4.04 -16.46
N ASP A 168 9.47 -4.52 -17.00
CA ASP A 168 8.30 -3.72 -17.38
C ASP A 168 7.57 -3.13 -16.15
N ALA A 169 7.57 -3.82 -15.01
CA ALA A 169 7.08 -3.26 -13.76
C ALA A 169 7.93 -2.05 -13.30
N TRP A 170 9.25 -2.10 -13.55
CA TRP A 170 10.16 -0.99 -13.23
C TRP A 170 9.94 0.27 -14.07
N ASP A 171 9.40 0.13 -15.29
CA ASP A 171 8.98 1.26 -16.12
C ASP A 171 7.82 2.06 -15.48
N VAL A 172 7.08 1.44 -14.55
CA VAL A 172 6.01 2.09 -13.78
C VAL A 172 6.52 2.58 -12.43
N VAL A 173 7.38 1.80 -11.76
CA VAL A 173 7.95 2.16 -10.45
C VAL A 173 8.83 3.40 -10.55
N ARG A 174 9.74 3.46 -11.54
CA ARG A 174 10.70 4.56 -11.72
C ARG A 174 10.03 5.95 -11.76
N PRO A 175 9.08 6.23 -12.67
CA PRO A 175 8.45 7.55 -12.73
C PRO A 175 7.62 7.86 -11.48
N GLN A 176 7.02 6.84 -10.85
CA GLN A 176 6.24 7.05 -9.63
C GLN A 176 7.11 7.41 -8.42
N VAL A 177 8.28 6.79 -8.27
CA VAL A 177 9.24 7.13 -7.20
C VAL A 177 9.87 8.50 -7.46
N THR A 178 10.27 8.77 -8.71
CA THR A 178 10.88 10.05 -9.08
C THR A 178 9.92 11.21 -8.80
N GLY A 179 8.67 11.12 -9.27
CA GLY A 179 7.67 12.16 -9.01
C GLY A 179 7.28 12.31 -7.54
N LEU A 180 7.39 11.24 -6.74
CA LEU A 180 7.18 11.29 -5.29
C LEU A 180 8.30 12.06 -4.57
N LEU A 181 9.55 11.93 -5.02
CA LEU A 181 10.70 12.64 -4.46
C LEU A 181 10.74 14.10 -4.90
N GLU A 182 10.38 14.39 -6.16
CA GLU A 182 10.29 15.77 -6.66
C GLU A 182 9.21 16.60 -5.94
N SER A 183 8.11 15.96 -5.53
CA SER A 183 7.03 16.64 -4.80
C SER A 183 7.36 16.98 -3.34
N ASP A 184 8.41 16.40 -2.76
CA ASP A 184 8.98 16.79 -1.46
C ASP A 184 9.90 18.02 -1.61
N GLY A 185 10.56 18.18 -2.75
CA GLY A 185 11.51 19.27 -3.03
C GLY A 185 10.88 20.61 -3.41
N THR A 186 9.55 20.77 -3.31
CA THR A 186 8.82 21.97 -3.77
C THR A 186 8.19 22.80 -2.64
N ASP A 187 8.76 22.75 -1.44
CA ASP A 187 8.41 23.66 -0.31
C ASP A 187 9.23 24.96 -0.32
#